data_AF-A0A2G3JC89-F1
#
_entry.id   AF-A0A2G3JC89-F1
#
_cell.length_a   1.000
_cell.length_b   1.000
_cell.length_c   1.000
_cell.angle_alpha   90.00
_cell.angle_beta   90.00
_cell.angle_gamma   90.00
#
_symmetry.space_group_name_H-M   'P 1'
#
loop_
_entity.id
_entity.type
_entity.pdbx_description
1 polymer ?
#
loop_
_entity_poly.entity_id
_entity_poly.type
_entity_poly.pdbx_seq_one_letter_code
_entity_poly.pdbx_strand_id
1 'polypeptide(L)'
;MNRLTALALIALCCLSALLIAINLHQGQQHKAELLQIELSASEQDKARQAALLEQLYQVSSDNDSAQADLRSSLESVNTALLKNKRAMEQLKHESKEVRDWADTRLPADVIRLRQRPEITSGAAYRDWLSQRDSLPPASEPGQDQRRTESGD
;
A
#
# COMPACT_ATOMS: atom_id res chain seq x y z
N MET A 1 83.07 9.99 64.68
CA MET A 1 82.64 9.53 63.35
C MET A 1 81.14 9.26 63.19
N ASN A 2 80.32 9.22 64.26
CA ASN A 2 78.94 8.71 64.18
C ASN A 2 77.88 9.69 63.62
N ARG A 3 78.15 11.01 63.64
CA ARG A 3 77.18 12.03 63.17
C ARG A 3 77.10 12.14 61.65
N LEU A 4 78.25 12.01 60.98
CA LEU A 4 78.33 12.05 59.52
C LEU A 4 77.72 10.80 58.89
N THR A 5 77.95 9.62 59.49
CA THR A 5 77.33 8.37 59.03
C THR A 5 75.81 8.37 59.24
N ALA A 6 75.33 8.91 60.37
CA ALA A 6 73.90 9.06 60.62
C ALA A 6 73.22 10.02 59.61
N LEU A 7 73.83 11.17 59.32
CA LEU A 7 73.32 12.10 58.32
C LEU A 7 73.33 11.50 56.91
N ALA A 8 74.36 10.76 56.55
CA ALA A 8 74.45 10.07 55.27
C ALA A 8 73.35 9.01 55.09
N LEU A 9 73.04 8.24 56.14
CA LEU A 9 71.96 7.26 56.12
C LEU A 9 70.59 7.91 56.00
N ILE A 10 70.35 9.01 56.72
CA ILE A 10 69.09 9.77 56.62
C ILE A 10 68.92 10.32 55.21
N ALA A 11 69.97 10.91 54.64
CA ALA A 11 69.94 11.42 53.28
C ALA A 11 69.62 10.30 52.27
N LEU A 12 70.24 9.13 52.42
CA LEU A 12 69.99 7.97 51.56
C LEU A 12 68.56 7.44 51.68
N CYS A 13 68.01 7.36 52.90
CA CYS A 13 66.61 7.01 53.14
C CYS A 13 65.66 8.03 52.49
N CYS A 14 65.89 9.33 52.67
CA CYS A 14 65.07 10.38 52.04
C CYS A 14 65.12 10.29 50.52
N LEU A 15 66.29 10.05 49.93
CA LEU A 15 66.48 9.93 48.48
C LEU A 15 65.76 8.69 47.95
N SER A 16 65.82 7.57 48.68
CA SER A 16 65.09 6.34 48.33
C SER A 16 63.56 6.52 48.41
N ALA A 17 63.05 7.18 49.44
CA ALA A 17 61.63 7.46 49.59
C ALA A 17 61.11 8.39 48.49
N LEU A 18 61.92 9.40 48.12
CA LEU A 18 61.58 10.35 47.06
C LEU A 18 61.55 9.67 45.68
N LEU A 19 62.49 8.77 45.40
CA LEU A 19 62.48 7.95 44.17
C LEU A 19 61.26 7.04 44.09
N ILE A 20 60.85 6.41 45.19
CA ILE A 20 59.64 5.56 45.24
C ILE A 20 58.40 6.41 45.01
N ALA A 21 58.29 7.57 45.65
CA ALA A 21 57.17 8.50 45.48
C ALA A 21 57.03 8.97 44.01
N ILE A 22 58.15 9.29 43.35
CA ILE A 22 58.16 9.68 41.93
C ILE A 22 57.70 8.52 41.04
N ASN A 23 58.25 7.31 41.22
CA ASN A 23 57.87 6.15 40.40
C ASN A 23 56.39 5.79 40.58
N LEU A 24 55.89 5.84 41.82
CA LEU A 24 54.49 5.56 42.10
C LEU A 24 53.59 6.63 41.48
N HIS A 25 53.95 7.91 41.60
CA HIS A 25 53.20 9.01 40.99
C HIS A 25 53.14 8.86 39.46
N GLN A 26 54.27 8.63 38.80
CA GLN A 26 54.32 8.39 37.35
C GLN A 26 53.50 7.17 36.94
N GLY A 27 53.56 6.08 37.71
CA GLY A 27 52.77 4.87 37.47
C GLY A 27 51.25 5.10 37.59
N GLN A 28 50.80 5.97 38.50
CA GLN A 28 49.38 6.33 38.61
C GLN A 28 48.92 7.22 37.45
N GLN A 29 49.76 8.16 37.00
CA GLN A 29 49.45 9.05 35.88
C GLN A 29 49.24 8.26 34.59
N HIS A 30 50.13 7.32 34.27
CA HIS A 30 49.98 6.49 33.07
C HIS A 30 48.72 5.63 33.08
N LYS A 31 48.32 5.10 34.25
CA LYS A 31 47.07 4.34 34.37
C LYS A 31 45.83 5.22 34.19
N ALA A 32 45.84 6.42 34.77
CA ALA A 32 44.74 7.37 34.61
C ALA A 32 44.58 7.80 33.15
N GLU A 33 45.69 8.03 32.44
CA GLU A 33 45.69 8.37 31.02
C GLU A 33 45.13 7.22 30.16
N LEU A 34 45.57 5.98 30.40
CA LEU A 34 45.04 4.81 29.67
C LEU A 34 43.53 4.62 29.89
N LEU A 35 43.05 4.77 31.13
CA LEU A 35 41.62 4.68 31.45
C LEU A 35 40.82 5.80 30.78
N GLN A 36 41.35 7.02 30.70
CA GLN A 36 40.69 8.10 29.97
C GLN A 36 40.64 7.84 28.47
N ILE A 37 41.72 7.32 27.89
CA ILE A 37 41.73 6.93 26.47
C ILE A 37 40.68 5.85 26.22
N GLU A 38 40.63 4.80 27.03
CA GLU A 38 39.65 3.72 26.90
C GLU A 38 38.21 4.22 27.08
N LEU A 39 37.96 5.07 28.07
CA LEU A 39 36.65 5.69 28.28
C LEU A 39 36.24 6.52 27.06
N SER A 40 37.12 7.38 26.56
CA SER A 40 36.86 8.23 25.40
C SER A 40 36.62 7.40 24.13
N ALA A 41 37.35 6.30 23.95
CA ALA A 41 37.15 5.38 22.84
C ALA A 41 35.78 4.68 22.94
N SER A 42 35.42 4.22 24.14
CA SER A 42 34.11 3.61 24.41
C SER A 42 32.96 4.60 24.17
N GLU A 43 33.11 5.85 24.60
CA GLU A 43 32.12 6.91 24.36
C GLU A 43 31.98 7.22 22.87
N GLN A 44 33.08 7.30 22.13
CA GLN A 44 33.06 7.48 20.68
C GLN A 44 32.37 6.31 19.98
N ASP A 45 32.63 5.08 20.39
CA ASP A 45 31.99 3.90 19.80
C ASP A 45 30.49 3.86 20.11
N LYS A 46 30.07 4.24 21.33
CA LYS A 46 28.65 4.41 21.66
C LYS A 46 28.00 5.50 20.81
N ALA A 47 28.66 6.64 20.63
CA ALA A 47 28.16 7.73 19.79
C ALA A 47 28.01 7.30 18.32
N ARG A 48 28.98 6.54 17.80
CA ARG A 48 28.89 5.95 16.45
C ARG A 48 27.74 4.96 16.33
N GLN A 49 27.58 4.08 17.31
CA GLN A 49 26.49 3.10 17.32
C GLN A 49 25.12 3.80 17.42
N ALA A 50 24.98 4.83 18.25
CA ALA A 50 23.76 5.61 18.34
C ALA A 50 23.43 6.29 17.00
N ALA A 51 24.42 6.90 16.34
CA ALA A 51 24.24 7.49 15.02
C ALA A 51 23.84 6.45 13.96
N LEU A 52 24.41 5.24 14.00
CA LEU A 52 24.05 4.15 13.10
C LEU A 52 22.62 3.65 13.37
N LEU A 53 22.23 3.51 14.63
CA LEU A 53 20.87 3.10 15.01
C LEU A 53 19.84 4.12 14.53
N GLU A 54 20.12 5.41 14.66
CA GLU A 54 19.25 6.47 14.14
C GLU A 54 19.09 6.37 12.62
N GLN A 55 20.19 6.17 11.89
CA GLN A 55 20.15 5.97 10.44
C GLN A 55 19.35 4.72 10.05
N LEU A 56 19.55 3.60 10.74
CA LEU A 56 18.82 2.37 10.50
C LEU A 56 17.33 2.53 10.78
N TYR A 57 16.97 3.23 11.85
CA TYR A 57 15.58 3.55 12.18
C TYR A 57 14.94 4.39 11.08
N GLN A 58 15.61 5.46 10.63
CA GLN A 58 15.12 6.32 9.58
C GLN A 58 14.89 5.53 8.28
N VAL A 59 15.87 4.75 7.84
CA VAL A 59 15.76 3.93 6.63
C VAL A 59 14.64 2.89 6.76
N SER A 60 14.48 2.27 7.93
CA SER A 60 13.38 1.32 8.18
C SER A 60 12.01 2.02 8.10
N SER A 61 11.88 3.18 8.74
CA SER A 61 10.63 3.97 8.72
C SER A 61 10.27 4.40 7.29
N ASP A 62 11.24 4.86 6.51
CA ASP A 62 11.03 5.26 5.12
C ASP A 62 10.65 4.04 4.26
N ASN A 63 11.27 2.89 4.52
CA ASN A 63 10.95 1.64 3.84
C ASN A 63 9.52 1.16 4.16
N ASP A 64 9.11 1.21 5.42
CA ASP A 64 7.77 0.84 5.86
C ASP A 64 6.71 1.74 5.23
N SER A 65 6.97 3.05 5.16
CA SER A 65 6.11 4.01 4.45
C SER A 65 5.99 3.66 2.96
N ALA A 66 7.13 3.45 2.28
CA ALA A 66 7.14 3.09 0.86
C ALA A 66 6.44 1.75 0.58
N GLN A 67 6.57 0.78 1.50
CA GLN A 67 5.84 -0.48 1.40
C GLN A 67 4.33 -0.30 1.58
N ALA A 68 3.89 0.55 2.51
CA ALA A 68 2.47 0.86 2.69
C ALA A 68 1.87 1.52 1.44
N ASP A 69 2.59 2.46 0.84
CA ASP A 69 2.19 3.12 -0.40
C ASP A 69 2.09 2.13 -1.58
N LEU A 70 3.06 1.21 -1.68
CA LEU A 70 3.03 0.16 -2.70
C LEU A 70 1.83 -0.77 -2.52
N ARG A 71 1.52 -1.20 -1.27
CA ARG A 71 0.36 -2.04 -0.98
C ARG A 71 -0.95 -1.33 -1.33
N SER A 72 -1.08 -0.05 -0.97
CA SER A 72 -2.24 0.78 -1.33
C SER A 72 -2.40 0.88 -2.84
N SER A 73 -1.30 1.09 -3.56
CA SER A 73 -1.29 1.15 -5.03
C SER A 73 -1.71 -0.19 -5.65
N LEU A 74 -1.21 -1.32 -5.13
CA LEU A 74 -1.59 -2.65 -5.59
C LEU A 74 -3.08 -2.92 -5.35
N GLU A 75 -3.62 -2.53 -4.21
CA GLU A 75 -5.05 -2.68 -3.92
C GLU A 75 -5.90 -1.84 -4.89
N SER A 76 -5.51 -0.58 -5.14
CA SER A 76 -6.17 0.28 -6.12
C SER A 76 -6.15 -0.33 -7.54
N VAL A 77 -5.00 -0.86 -7.97
CA VAL A 77 -4.88 -1.53 -9.27
C VAL A 77 -5.75 -2.79 -9.34
N ASN A 78 -5.75 -3.61 -8.28
CA ASN A 78 -6.57 -4.83 -8.24
C ASN A 78 -8.07 -4.51 -8.27
N THR A 79 -8.53 -3.51 -7.51
CA THR A 79 -9.93 -3.09 -7.53
C THR A 79 -10.34 -2.56 -8.92
N ALA A 80 -9.49 -1.76 -9.56
CA ALA A 80 -9.70 -1.30 -10.93
C ALA A 80 -9.74 -2.46 -11.93
N LEU A 81 -8.86 -3.45 -11.80
CA LEU A 81 -8.84 -4.64 -12.65
C LEU A 81 -10.12 -5.47 -12.51
N LEU A 82 -10.58 -5.70 -11.28
CA LEU A 82 -11.83 -6.41 -11.01
C LEU A 82 -13.04 -5.67 -11.60
N LYS A 83 -13.07 -4.34 -11.48
CA LYS A 83 -14.12 -3.51 -12.09
C LYS A 83 -14.12 -3.64 -13.61
N ASN A 84 -12.96 -3.52 -14.24
CA ASN A 84 -12.83 -3.68 -15.70
C ASN A 84 -13.25 -5.08 -16.16
N LYS A 85 -12.84 -6.12 -15.43
CA LYS A 85 -13.24 -7.51 -15.73
C LYS A 85 -14.76 -7.68 -15.70
N ARG A 86 -15.43 -7.15 -14.66
CA ARG A 86 -16.90 -7.20 -14.56
C ARG A 86 -17.57 -6.45 -15.71
N ALA A 87 -17.08 -5.26 -16.04
CA ALA A 87 -17.61 -4.47 -17.16
C ALA A 87 -17.46 -5.20 -18.50
N MET A 88 -16.31 -5.83 -18.77
CA MET A 88 -16.11 -6.63 -19.98
C MET A 88 -17.03 -7.85 -20.04
N GLU A 89 -17.21 -8.57 -18.93
CA GLU A 89 -18.12 -9.71 -18.87
C GLU A 89 -19.59 -9.29 -19.06
N GLN A 90 -20.00 -8.18 -18.46
CA GLN A 90 -21.33 -7.61 -18.68
C GLN A 90 -21.54 -7.23 -20.14
N LEU A 91 -20.59 -6.51 -20.74
CA LEU A 91 -20.67 -6.11 -22.15
C LEU A 91 -20.73 -7.33 -23.09
N LYS A 92 -20.00 -8.41 -22.76
CA LYS A 92 -20.05 -9.69 -23.47
C LYS A 92 -21.43 -10.36 -23.34
N HIS A 93 -22.04 -10.31 -22.16
CA HIS A 93 -23.37 -10.87 -21.92
C HIS A 93 -24.45 -10.10 -22.69
N GLU A 94 -24.46 -8.77 -22.57
CA GLU A 94 -25.38 -7.89 -23.30
C GLU A 94 -25.24 -8.06 -24.82
N SER A 95 -24.02 -8.16 -25.33
CA SER A 95 -23.79 -8.45 -26.76
C SER A 95 -24.34 -9.81 -27.19
N LYS A 96 -24.25 -10.83 -26.33
CA LYS A 96 -24.85 -12.15 -26.61
C LYS A 96 -26.38 -12.05 -26.61
N GLU A 97 -26.97 -11.38 -25.62
CA GLU A 97 -28.42 -11.19 -25.54
C GLU A 97 -28.98 -10.48 -26.77
N VAL A 98 -28.32 -9.40 -27.23
CA VAL A 98 -28.70 -8.68 -28.46
C VAL A 98 -28.61 -9.58 -29.69
N ARG A 99 -27.57 -10.42 -29.78
CA ARG A 99 -27.43 -11.40 -30.86
C ARG A 99 -28.54 -12.45 -30.82
N ASP A 100 -28.80 -13.04 -29.65
CA ASP A 100 -29.86 -14.04 -29.49
C ASP A 100 -31.24 -13.45 -29.84
N TRP A 101 -31.51 -12.19 -29.48
CA TRP A 101 -32.72 -11.47 -29.86
C TRP A 101 -32.80 -11.26 -31.38
N ALA A 102 -31.71 -10.85 -32.02
CA ALA A 102 -31.65 -10.65 -33.47
C ALA A 102 -31.83 -11.97 -34.24
N ASP A 103 -31.37 -13.09 -33.69
CA ASP A 103 -31.51 -14.43 -34.26
C ASP A 103 -32.93 -15.02 -34.06
N THR A 104 -33.75 -14.43 -33.18
CA THR A 104 -35.15 -14.85 -32.96
C THR A 104 -36.05 -14.37 -34.09
N ARG A 105 -36.94 -15.24 -34.62
CA ARG A 105 -37.87 -14.84 -35.70
C ARG A 105 -38.75 -13.67 -35.23
N LEU A 106 -38.72 -12.56 -35.97
CA LEU A 106 -39.55 -11.40 -35.68
C LEU A 106 -41.04 -11.77 -35.74
N PRO A 107 -41.84 -11.34 -34.74
CA PRO A 107 -43.30 -11.50 -34.78
C PRO A 107 -43.89 -10.85 -36.03
N ALA A 108 -44.93 -11.47 -36.59
CA ALA A 108 -45.59 -11.01 -37.82
C ALA A 108 -46.07 -9.55 -37.72
N ASP A 109 -46.48 -9.11 -36.51
CA ASP A 109 -46.92 -7.74 -36.26
C ASP A 109 -45.81 -6.70 -36.47
N VAL A 110 -44.57 -7.03 -36.05
CA VAL A 110 -43.39 -6.17 -36.24
C VAL A 110 -42.98 -6.13 -37.72
N ILE A 111 -43.08 -7.26 -38.41
CA ILE A 111 -42.83 -7.35 -39.85
C ILE A 111 -43.85 -6.48 -40.61
N ARG A 112 -45.13 -6.53 -40.24
CA ARG A 112 -46.21 -5.69 -40.82
C ARG A 112 -46.04 -4.21 -40.48
N LEU A 113 -45.43 -3.87 -39.35
CA LEU A 113 -45.07 -2.49 -39.00
C LEU A 113 -43.96 -1.95 -39.91
N ARG A 114 -42.94 -2.77 -40.19
CA ARG A 114 -41.78 -2.43 -41.02
C ARG A 114 -42.06 -2.52 -42.52
N GLN A 115 -43.06 -3.30 -42.95
CA GLN A 115 -43.56 -3.29 -44.32
C GLN A 115 -44.12 -1.90 -44.64
N ARG A 116 -43.25 -1.05 -45.19
CA ARG A 116 -43.61 0.27 -45.68
C ARG A 116 -44.09 0.11 -47.13
N PRO A 117 -45.34 0.48 -47.46
CA PRO A 117 -45.73 0.59 -48.85
C PRO A 117 -44.89 1.67 -49.55
N GLU A 118 -44.75 1.58 -50.87
CA GLU A 118 -44.14 2.67 -51.65
C GLU A 118 -45.02 3.91 -51.52
N ILE A 119 -44.59 4.85 -50.68
CA ILE A 119 -45.27 6.13 -50.45
C ILE A 119 -44.51 7.18 -51.24
N THR A 120 -45.07 7.56 -52.37
CA THR A 120 -44.42 8.42 -53.40
C THR A 120 -44.54 9.91 -53.09
N SER A 121 -45.31 10.34 -52.08
CA SER A 121 -45.47 11.77 -51.72
C SER A 121 -45.76 12.01 -50.22
N GLY A 122 -45.49 13.22 -49.73
CA GLY A 122 -45.70 13.60 -48.32
C GLY A 122 -47.17 13.64 -47.89
N ALA A 123 -48.11 13.93 -48.79
CA ALA A 123 -49.54 13.87 -48.51
C ALA A 123 -50.00 12.41 -48.36
N ALA A 124 -49.52 11.52 -49.25
CA ALA A 124 -49.79 10.08 -49.16
C ALA A 124 -49.21 9.45 -47.89
N TYR A 125 -48.13 10.01 -47.34
CA TYR A 125 -47.58 9.57 -46.06
C TYR A 125 -48.50 9.89 -44.88
N ARG A 126 -49.08 11.10 -44.86
CA ARG A 126 -50.01 11.52 -43.81
C ARG A 126 -51.32 10.73 -43.86
N ASP A 127 -51.85 10.47 -45.05
CA ASP A 127 -53.07 9.69 -45.20
C ASP A 127 -52.85 8.22 -44.78
N TRP A 128 -51.72 7.61 -45.15
CA TRP A 128 -51.37 6.26 -44.70
C TRP A 128 -51.23 6.15 -43.17
N LEU A 129 -50.65 7.14 -42.49
CA LEU A 129 -50.58 7.18 -41.03
C LEU A 129 -51.95 7.33 -40.38
N SER A 130 -52.85 8.07 -41.02
CA SER A 130 -54.21 8.33 -40.52
C SER A 130 -55.12 7.10 -40.64
N GLN A 131 -54.84 6.21 -41.60
CA GLN A 131 -55.58 4.95 -41.82
C GLN A 131 -55.09 3.76 -41.00
N ARG A 132 -53.91 3.84 -40.34
CA ARG A 132 -53.47 2.80 -39.41
C ARG A 132 -54.29 2.93 -38.13
N ASP A 133 -55.37 2.16 -38.04
CA ASP A 133 -56.14 1.99 -36.80
C ASP A 133 -55.21 1.75 -35.62
N SER A 134 -55.54 2.37 -34.48
CA SER A 134 -54.88 2.17 -33.20
C SER A 134 -54.70 0.68 -32.93
N LEU A 135 -53.44 0.26 -32.75
CA LEU A 135 -53.12 -1.12 -32.41
C LEU A 135 -53.91 -1.53 -31.16
N PRO A 136 -54.49 -2.75 -31.11
CA PRO A 136 -55.10 -3.26 -29.88
C PRO A 136 -54.07 -3.22 -28.74
N PRO A 137 -54.49 -2.98 -27.48
CA PRO A 137 -53.57 -3.03 -26.36
C PRO A 137 -52.88 -4.40 -26.33
N ALA A 138 -51.57 -4.41 -26.10
CA ALA A 138 -50.79 -5.64 -25.98
C ALA A 138 -51.47 -6.54 -24.95
N SER A 139 -51.94 -7.71 -25.39
CA SER A 139 -52.55 -8.69 -24.50
C SER A 139 -51.57 -9.03 -23.38
N GLU A 140 -52.03 -8.93 -22.13
CA GLU A 140 -51.25 -9.16 -20.92
C GLU A 140 -50.47 -10.49 -20.99
N PRO A 141 -49.22 -10.54 -20.48
CA PRO A 141 -48.54 -11.81 -20.29
C PRO A 141 -49.35 -12.67 -19.33
N GLY A 142 -49.50 -13.95 -19.69
CA GLY A 142 -50.34 -14.92 -19.00
C GLY A 142 -50.24 -14.83 -17.48
N GLN A 143 -51.40 -14.63 -16.86
CA GLN A 143 -51.64 -15.00 -15.48
C GLN A 143 -51.51 -16.52 -15.39
N ASP A 144 -50.31 -17.02 -15.11
CA ASP A 144 -50.20 -18.30 -14.43
C ASP A 144 -49.02 -18.25 -13.46
N GLN A 145 -49.29 -18.71 -12.24
CA GLN A 145 -48.41 -18.80 -11.07
C GLN A 145 -48.16 -17.52 -10.25
N ARG A 146 -49.22 -17.04 -9.60
CA ARG A 146 -49.11 -16.65 -8.18
C ARG A 146 -50.34 -17.11 -7.41
N ARG A 147 -50.07 -17.92 -6.36
CA ARG A 147 -50.93 -18.13 -5.17
C ARG A 147 -51.95 -19.27 -5.23
N THR A 148 -51.45 -20.50 -5.04
CA THR A 148 -52.09 -21.46 -4.14
C THR A 148 -51.00 -22.16 -3.33
N GLU A 149 -50.58 -21.56 -2.22
CA GLU A 149 -50.11 -22.31 -1.06
C GLU A 149 -50.50 -21.51 0.19
N SER A 150 -51.65 -21.90 0.72
CA SER A 150 -52.18 -21.61 2.05
C SER A 150 -52.48 -22.99 2.61
N GLY A 151 -51.82 -23.38 3.70
CA GLY A 151 -52.09 -24.64 4.39
C GLY A 151 -51.00 -25.00 5.40
N ASP A 152 -51.28 -24.63 6.66
CA ASP A 152 -50.73 -25.11 7.95
C ASP A 152 -49.24 -24.97 8.28
#